data_AF-X1IFV0-F1
#
_entry.id   AF-X1IFV0-F1
#
_cell.length_a   1.000
_cell.length_b   1.000
_cell.length_c   1.000
_cell.angle_alpha   90.00
_cell.angle_beta   90.00
_cell.angle_gamma   90.00
#
_symmetry.space_group_name_H-M   'P 1'
#
loop_
_entity.id
_entity.type
_entity.pdbx_description
1 polymer ?
#
loop_
_entity_poly.entity_id
_entity_poly.type
_entity_poly.pdbx_seq_one_letter_code
_entity_poly.pdbx_strand_id
1 'polypeptide(L)'
;MVVVVSAMGKTTDELIKMAGKITSSPDERELDMLISTGEQVSIALLTMAIHSLGWEAISFTGMQAGIVTNAVHTRAKVTAINHKKLKSALEKGKIIIVAGFQGIDANGDITTLGRGGSDTTAIALAAQLEADGCEIYTDVDGVYTADPRIVRTARRIPIISYDE
;
A
#
# COMPACT_ATOMS: atom_id res chain seq x y z
N MET A 1 -3.56 13.90 -7.71
CA MET A 1 -4.17 12.77 -6.97
C MET A 1 -3.16 11.64 -6.88
N VAL A 2 -2.99 11.06 -5.70
CA VAL A 2 -2.18 9.86 -5.46
C VAL A 2 -3.10 8.77 -4.92
N VAL A 3 -3.03 7.59 -5.51
CA VAL A 3 -3.81 6.41 -5.14
C VAL A 3 -2.83 5.33 -4.70
N VAL A 4 -3.07 4.74 -3.53
CA VAL A 4 -2.31 3.57 -3.06
C VAL A 4 -3.21 2.36 -3.18
N VAL A 5 -2.69 1.26 -3.75
CA VAL A 5 -3.45 0.01 -3.90
C VAL A 5 -2.72 -1.17 -3.31
N SER A 6 -3.51 -2.05 -2.68
CA SER A 6 -3.09 -3.37 -2.21
C SER A 6 -3.19 -4.40 -3.34
N ALA A 7 -2.64 -5.60 -3.09
CA ALA A 7 -2.90 -6.75 -3.94
C ALA A 7 -4.40 -7.06 -4.08
N MET A 8 -4.79 -7.63 -5.22
CA MET A 8 -6.18 -7.98 -5.51
C MET A 8 -6.69 -9.10 -4.59
N GLY A 9 -7.78 -8.86 -3.86
CA GLY A 9 -8.51 -9.91 -3.14
C GLY A 9 -7.63 -10.75 -2.22
N LYS A 10 -7.45 -12.04 -2.55
CA LYS A 10 -6.68 -13.01 -1.75
C LYS A 10 -5.27 -13.28 -2.29
N THR A 11 -4.78 -12.47 -3.23
CA THR A 11 -3.49 -12.74 -3.90
C THR A 11 -2.32 -12.83 -2.93
N THR A 12 -2.23 -11.96 -1.92
CA THR A 12 -1.16 -12.04 -0.91
C THR A 12 -1.19 -13.38 -0.16
N ASP A 13 -2.37 -13.85 0.24
CA ASP A 13 -2.52 -15.14 0.91
C ASP A 13 -2.14 -16.32 0.00
N GLU A 14 -2.44 -16.22 -1.29
CA GLU A 14 -2.07 -17.22 -2.29
C GLU A 14 -0.56 -17.28 -2.50
N LEU A 15 0.12 -16.13 -2.57
CA LEU A 15 1.57 -16.04 -2.66
C LEU A 15 2.24 -16.64 -1.41
N ILE A 16 1.75 -16.33 -0.21
CA ILE A 16 2.23 -16.93 1.04
C ILE A 16 2.04 -18.45 1.03
N LYS A 17 0.89 -18.95 0.58
CA LYS A 17 0.65 -20.39 0.43
C LYS A 17 1.60 -21.04 -0.56
N MET A 18 1.97 -20.34 -1.64
CA MET A 18 2.96 -20.84 -2.60
C MET A 18 4.33 -20.98 -1.97
N ALA A 19 4.81 -19.99 -1.20
CA ALA A 19 6.06 -20.11 -0.44
C ALA A 19 6.02 -21.30 0.53
N GLY A 20 4.90 -21.46 1.24
CA GLY A 20 4.68 -22.57 2.18
C GLY A 20 4.70 -23.97 1.54
N LYS A 21 4.45 -24.09 0.24
CA LYS A 21 4.59 -25.35 -0.51
C LYS A 21 6.06 -25.72 -0.78
N ILE A 22 6.97 -24.74 -0.74
CA ILE A 22 8.41 -24.95 -0.96
C ILE A 22 9.11 -25.24 0.36
N THR A 23 8.81 -24.45 1.40
CA THR A 23 9.42 -24.61 2.73
C THR A 23 8.48 -24.09 3.81
N SER A 24 8.52 -24.70 5.00
CA SER A 24 7.81 -24.22 6.19
C SER A 24 8.47 -23.01 6.86
N SER A 25 9.71 -22.68 6.47
CA SER A 25 10.49 -21.57 6.99
C SER A 25 11.15 -20.81 5.83
N PRO A 26 10.38 -20.08 5.02
CA PRO A 26 10.94 -19.26 3.95
C PRO A 26 11.84 -18.18 4.55
N ASP A 27 12.91 -17.84 3.83
CA ASP A 27 13.71 -16.67 4.14
C ASP A 27 12.83 -15.42 4.04
N GLU A 28 12.91 -14.54 5.04
CA GLU A 28 12.02 -13.37 5.14
C GLU A 28 12.25 -12.36 4.00
N ARG A 29 13.48 -12.23 3.52
CA ARG A 29 13.83 -11.34 2.40
C ARG A 29 13.24 -11.85 1.09
N GLU A 30 13.34 -13.15 0.83
CA GLU A 30 12.70 -13.76 -0.34
C GLU A 30 11.17 -13.78 -0.24
N LEU A 31 10.62 -13.87 0.98
CA LEU A 31 9.18 -13.75 1.18
C LEU A 31 8.71 -12.34 0.80
N ASP A 32 9.39 -11.29 1.25
CA ASP A 32 9.10 -9.89 0.87
C ASP A 32 9.17 -9.70 -0.65
N MET A 33 10.22 -10.24 -1.29
CA MET A 33 10.37 -10.24 -2.74
C MET A 33 9.14 -10.86 -3.43
N LEU A 34 8.70 -12.03 -2.98
CA LEU A 34 7.55 -12.74 -3.55
C LEU A 34 6.25 -11.96 -3.38
N ILE A 35 5.90 -11.59 -2.15
CA ILE A 35 4.56 -11.05 -1.86
C ILE A 35 4.36 -9.64 -2.41
N SER A 36 5.44 -8.85 -2.55
CA SER A 36 5.40 -7.51 -3.16
C SER A 36 4.91 -7.49 -4.61
N THR A 37 4.95 -8.64 -5.29
CA THR A 37 4.49 -8.77 -6.68
C THR A 37 2.98 -8.60 -6.81
N GLY A 38 2.20 -8.91 -5.76
CA GLY A 38 0.75 -8.77 -5.78
C GLY A 38 0.29 -7.33 -5.99
N GLU A 39 0.93 -6.39 -5.30
CA GLU A 39 0.67 -4.96 -5.47
C GLU A 39 1.17 -4.46 -6.83
N GLN A 40 2.29 -4.99 -7.33
CA GLN A 40 2.82 -4.61 -8.66
C GLN A 40 1.87 -4.95 -9.79
N VAL A 41 1.21 -6.12 -9.72
CA VAL A 41 0.15 -6.49 -10.66
C VAL A 41 -1.01 -5.49 -10.57
N SER A 42 -1.41 -5.14 -9.35
CA SER A 42 -2.58 -4.28 -9.09
C SER A 42 -2.38 -2.86 -9.59
N ILE A 43 -1.22 -2.23 -9.33
CA ILE A 43 -0.92 -0.87 -9.82
C ILE A 43 -0.88 -0.81 -11.35
N ALA A 44 -0.37 -1.86 -12.00
CA ALA A 44 -0.26 -1.91 -13.45
C ALA A 44 -1.64 -2.01 -14.09
N LEU A 45 -2.47 -2.93 -13.62
CA LEU A 45 -3.84 -3.12 -14.11
C LEU A 45 -4.70 -1.87 -13.88
N LEU A 46 -4.64 -1.26 -12.70
CA LEU A 46 -5.38 -0.03 -12.42
C LEU A 46 -4.93 1.12 -13.33
N THR A 47 -3.63 1.26 -13.54
CA THR A 47 -3.10 2.30 -14.46
C THR A 47 -3.61 2.10 -15.88
N MET A 48 -3.60 0.85 -16.39
CA MET A 48 -4.16 0.53 -17.71
C MET A 48 -5.66 0.82 -17.78
N ALA A 49 -6.43 0.50 -16.73
CA ALA A 49 -7.85 0.80 -16.67
C ALA A 49 -8.11 2.32 -16.73
N ILE A 50 -7.34 3.12 -16.00
CA ILE A 50 -7.45 4.59 -16.01
C ILE A 50 -7.11 5.16 -17.39
N HIS A 51 -6.06 4.64 -18.05
CA HIS A 51 -5.74 5.00 -19.43
C HIS A 51 -6.90 4.68 -20.38
N SER A 52 -7.56 3.53 -20.22
CA SER A 52 -8.70 3.14 -21.05
C SER A 52 -9.91 4.06 -20.91
N LEU A 53 -10.01 4.78 -19.78
CA LEU A 53 -11.04 5.79 -19.52
C LEU A 53 -10.63 7.19 -20.04
N GLY A 54 -9.49 7.32 -20.71
CA GLY A 54 -9.01 8.57 -21.31
C GLY A 54 -8.19 9.47 -20.39
N TRP A 55 -7.77 8.98 -19.22
CA TRP A 55 -6.99 9.75 -18.25
C TRP A 55 -5.51 9.37 -18.27
N GLU A 56 -4.65 10.36 -18.03
CA GLU A 56 -3.21 10.13 -17.87
C GLU A 56 -2.88 9.65 -16.45
N ALA A 57 -2.36 8.43 -16.35
CA ALA A 57 -1.90 7.85 -15.09
C ALA A 57 -0.49 7.26 -15.18
N ILE A 58 0.16 7.05 -14.04
CA ILE A 58 1.46 6.37 -13.96
C ILE A 58 1.58 5.58 -12.65
N SER A 59 2.04 4.33 -12.78
CA SER A 59 2.29 3.45 -11.64
C SER A 59 3.70 3.58 -11.09
N PHE A 60 3.87 3.45 -9.78
CA PHE A 60 5.14 3.39 -9.07
C PHE A 60 5.16 2.22 -8.07
N THR A 61 6.21 1.41 -8.10
CA THR A 61 6.51 0.52 -6.96
C THR A 61 6.93 1.34 -5.74
N GLY A 62 7.00 0.73 -4.55
CA GLY A 62 7.46 1.43 -3.34
C GLY A 62 8.86 2.05 -3.52
N MET A 63 9.78 1.32 -4.13
CA MET A 63 11.11 1.82 -4.52
C MET A 63 11.00 3.02 -5.47
N GLN A 64 10.19 2.95 -6.53
CA GLN A 64 10.09 4.03 -7.51
C GLN A 64 9.39 5.28 -6.93
N ALA A 65 8.50 5.08 -5.96
CA ALA A 65 7.86 6.13 -5.15
C ALA A 65 8.81 6.72 -4.09
N GLY A 66 9.98 6.12 -3.89
CA GLY A 66 11.01 6.59 -2.97
C GLY A 66 10.77 6.21 -1.51
N ILE A 67 9.98 5.18 -1.23
CA ILE A 67 9.68 4.69 0.12
C ILE A 67 10.89 3.92 0.65
N VAL A 68 11.59 4.52 1.62
CA VAL A 68 12.75 3.92 2.29
C VAL A 68 12.32 3.33 3.62
N THR A 69 12.82 2.15 3.95
CA THR A 69 12.53 1.45 5.20
C THR A 69 13.80 1.05 5.95
N ASN A 70 13.63 0.49 7.15
CA ASN A 70 14.68 -0.32 7.77
C ASN A 70 14.73 -1.73 7.13
N ALA A 71 15.78 -2.49 7.43
CA ALA A 71 16.04 -3.84 6.90
C ALA A 71 15.36 -4.96 7.72
N VAL A 72 14.18 -4.69 8.30
CA VAL A 72 13.43 -5.69 9.07
C VAL A 72 12.33 -6.26 8.17
N HIS A 73 12.67 -7.28 7.40
CA HIS A 73 11.74 -7.91 6.45
C HIS A 73 10.43 -8.36 7.10
N THR A 74 9.35 -8.43 6.31
CA THR A 74 7.96 -8.76 6.69
C THR A 74 7.24 -7.77 7.63
N ARG A 75 7.97 -6.83 8.24
CA ARG A 75 7.46 -5.85 9.22
C ARG A 75 8.30 -4.57 9.27
N ALA A 76 8.78 -4.17 8.11
CA ALA A 76 9.65 -3.02 7.98
C ALA A 76 8.90 -1.74 8.35
N LYS A 77 9.65 -0.73 8.82
CA LYS A 77 9.12 0.59 9.14
C LYS A 77 9.62 1.59 8.12
N VAL A 78 8.74 2.44 7.62
CA VAL A 78 9.11 3.57 6.77
C VAL A 78 10.00 4.52 7.56
N THR A 79 11.18 4.82 7.03
CA THR A 79 12.17 5.71 7.65
C THR A 79 12.28 7.04 6.92
N ALA A 80 12.02 7.06 5.60
CA ALA A 80 12.00 8.26 4.79
C ALA A 80 11.21 8.05 3.49
N ILE A 81 10.75 9.14 2.87
CA ILE A 81 10.11 9.09 1.55
C ILE A 81 10.72 10.18 0.65
N ASN A 82 11.43 9.75 -0.41
CA ASN A 82 11.92 10.64 -1.46
C ASN A 82 10.86 10.83 -2.56
N HIS A 83 9.92 11.73 -2.30
CA HIS A 83 8.74 11.97 -3.13
C HIS A 83 8.99 12.83 -4.39
N LYS A 84 10.25 13.14 -4.76
CA LYS A 84 10.57 14.03 -5.90
C LYS A 84 9.95 13.57 -7.22
N LYS A 85 10.00 12.26 -7.49
CA LYS A 85 9.40 11.68 -8.71
C LYS A 85 7.87 11.81 -8.69
N LEU A 86 7.25 11.59 -7.54
CA LEU A 86 5.81 11.73 -7.38
C LEU A 86 5.39 13.18 -7.60
N LYS A 87 6.05 14.13 -6.96
CA LYS A 87 5.77 15.56 -7.12
C LYS A 87 5.87 16.01 -8.58
N SER A 88 6.94 15.62 -9.29
CA SER A 88 7.09 15.94 -10.71
C SER A 88 5.99 15.34 -11.60
N ALA A 89 5.49 14.14 -11.27
CA ALA A 89 4.38 13.55 -12.00
C ALA A 89 3.04 14.25 -11.68
N LEU A 90 2.81 14.67 -10.43
CA LEU A 90 1.65 15.47 -10.03
C LEU A 90 1.62 16.82 -10.74
N GLU A 91 2.75 17.52 -10.82
CA GLU A 91 2.90 18.81 -11.51
C GLU A 91 2.58 18.69 -13.02
N LYS A 92 2.73 17.50 -13.60
CA LYS A 92 2.35 17.19 -14.99
C LYS A 92 0.88 16.78 -15.14
N GLY A 93 0.08 16.89 -14.07
CA GLY A 93 -1.34 16.54 -14.07
C GLY A 93 -1.64 15.05 -14.12
N LYS A 94 -0.66 14.17 -13.85
CA LYS A 94 -0.89 12.72 -13.90
C LYS A 94 -1.54 12.21 -12.62
N ILE A 95 -2.39 11.19 -12.77
CA ILE A 95 -2.86 10.37 -11.66
C ILE A 95 -1.76 9.38 -11.27
N ILE A 96 -1.33 9.40 -10.02
CA ILE A 96 -0.26 8.55 -9.53
C ILE A 96 -0.85 7.33 -8.84
N ILE A 97 -0.43 6.14 -9.24
CA ILE A 97 -0.82 4.87 -8.62
C ILE A 97 0.41 4.25 -7.95
N VAL A 98 0.41 4.10 -6.63
CA VAL A 98 1.56 3.57 -5.87
C VAL A 98 1.24 2.19 -5.31
N ALA A 99 2.19 1.28 -5.38
CA ALA A 99 2.08 -0.01 -4.70
C ALA A 99 2.16 0.24 -3.19
N GLY A 100 1.10 -0.12 -2.49
CA GLY A 100 1.11 -0.13 -1.02
C GLY A 100 2.06 -1.20 -0.48
N PHE A 101 2.16 -1.27 0.85
CA PHE A 101 2.74 -2.40 1.59
C PHE A 101 4.25 -2.63 1.41
N GLN A 102 4.89 -2.04 0.40
CA GLN A 102 6.30 -2.30 0.07
C GLN A 102 7.17 -1.03 0.11
N GLY A 103 8.47 -1.24 0.33
CA GLY A 103 9.51 -0.22 0.28
C GLY A 103 10.86 -0.80 -0.11
N ILE A 104 11.92 -0.04 0.13
CA ILE A 104 13.30 -0.48 -0.09
C ILE A 104 14.17 -0.14 1.13
N ASP A 105 15.03 -1.06 1.52
CA ASP A 105 16.00 -0.79 2.58
C ASP A 105 17.24 -0.04 2.06
N ALA A 106 18.24 0.17 2.93
CA ALA A 106 19.48 0.85 2.57
C ALA A 106 20.39 0.03 1.61
N ASN A 107 20.19 -1.29 1.51
CA ASN A 107 20.96 -2.19 0.64
C ASN A 107 20.34 -2.32 -0.75
N GLY A 108 19.11 -1.84 -0.93
CA GLY A 108 18.37 -1.96 -2.17
C GLY A 108 17.41 -3.16 -2.20
N ASP A 109 17.19 -3.82 -1.07
CA ASP A 109 16.30 -4.96 -0.95
C ASP A 109 14.85 -4.51 -0.77
N ILE A 110 13.92 -5.22 -1.43
CA ILE A 110 12.50 -5.02 -1.23
C ILE A 110 12.14 -5.43 0.18
N THR A 111 11.39 -4.57 0.86
CA THR A 111 10.85 -4.82 2.19
C THR A 111 9.35 -4.68 2.20
N THR A 112 8.68 -5.37 3.12
CA THR A 112 7.24 -5.19 3.34
C THR A 112 6.91 -4.69 4.74
N LEU A 113 5.83 -3.90 4.84
CA LEU A 113 5.46 -3.14 6.03
C LEU A 113 4.61 -3.93 7.04
N GLY A 114 4.29 -5.20 6.73
CA GLY A 114 3.40 -6.02 7.54
C GLY A 114 1.91 -5.69 7.37
N ARG A 115 1.08 -6.15 8.31
CA ARG A 115 -0.38 -5.95 8.26
C ARG A 115 -0.73 -4.46 8.27
N GLY A 116 -1.70 -4.07 7.43
CA GLY A 116 -2.07 -2.66 7.26
C GLY A 116 -1.00 -1.84 6.52
N GLY A 117 -0.07 -2.51 5.83
CA GLY A 117 1.03 -1.83 5.15
C GLY A 117 0.58 -0.87 4.05
N SER A 118 -0.50 -1.14 3.33
CA SER A 118 -1.05 -0.21 2.34
C SER A 118 -1.59 1.08 2.98
N ASP A 119 -2.28 0.97 4.12
CA ASP A 119 -2.76 2.14 4.87
C ASP A 119 -1.58 2.95 5.39
N THR A 120 -0.55 2.26 5.91
CA THR A 120 0.71 2.88 6.33
C THR A 120 1.37 3.63 5.17
N THR A 121 1.43 3.03 3.98
CA THR A 121 1.94 3.68 2.77
C THR A 121 1.12 4.93 2.41
N ALA A 122 -0.21 4.84 2.43
CA ALA A 122 -1.09 5.96 2.09
C ALA A 122 -0.92 7.14 3.06
N ILE A 123 -0.90 6.86 4.36
CA ILE A 123 -0.72 7.87 5.40
C ILE A 123 0.67 8.50 5.31
N ALA A 124 1.72 7.69 5.13
CA ALA A 124 3.08 8.21 5.04
C ALA A 124 3.28 9.08 3.78
N LEU A 125 2.70 8.69 2.64
CA LEU A 125 2.71 9.51 1.43
C LEU A 125 1.91 10.80 1.60
N ALA A 126 0.73 10.75 2.21
CA ALA A 126 -0.10 11.93 2.47
C ALA A 126 0.64 12.94 3.35
N ALA A 127 1.26 12.47 4.44
CA ALA A 127 2.07 13.32 5.31
C ALA A 127 3.26 13.93 4.57
N GLN A 128 3.98 13.13 3.77
CA GLN A 128 5.18 13.60 3.07
C GLN A 128 4.88 14.56 1.91
N LEU A 129 3.73 14.40 1.27
CA LEU A 129 3.26 15.25 0.17
C LEU A 129 2.44 16.46 0.64
N GLU A 130 2.27 16.63 1.96
CA GLU A 130 1.44 17.69 2.55
C GLU A 130 0.02 17.70 1.97
N ALA A 131 -0.57 16.51 1.83
CA ALA A 131 -1.91 16.36 1.27
C ALA A 131 -2.97 16.91 2.22
N ASP A 132 -4.02 17.52 1.66
CA ASP A 132 -5.16 18.05 2.43
C ASP A 132 -5.95 16.97 3.20
N GLY A 133 -5.86 15.71 2.73
CA GLY A 133 -6.52 14.56 3.35
C GLY A 133 -6.00 13.23 2.83
N CYS A 134 -6.28 12.17 3.59
CA CYS A 134 -6.03 10.78 3.21
C CYS A 134 -7.34 10.01 3.33
N GLU A 135 -7.83 9.49 2.20
CA GLU A 135 -9.06 8.72 2.14
C GLU A 135 -8.74 7.22 2.04
N ILE A 136 -9.27 6.44 2.99
CA ILE A 136 -9.12 4.99 3.01
C ILE A 136 -10.42 4.36 2.50
N TYR A 137 -10.34 3.69 1.35
CA TYR A 137 -11.46 2.97 0.75
C TYR A 137 -11.39 1.51 1.18
N THR A 138 -12.42 1.04 1.87
CA THR A 138 -12.50 -0.31 2.43
C THR A 138 -13.89 -0.92 2.23
N ASP A 139 -14.08 -2.17 2.66
CA ASP A 139 -15.33 -2.93 2.54
C ASP A 139 -16.42 -2.51 3.54
N VAL A 140 -16.10 -1.57 4.43
CA VAL A 140 -17.03 -0.91 5.35
C VAL A 140 -17.10 0.59 5.06
N ASP A 141 -18.28 1.20 5.20
CA ASP A 141 -18.53 2.61 4.90
C ASP A 141 -18.08 3.57 6.03
N GLY A 142 -17.15 3.13 6.89
CA GLY A 142 -16.57 3.92 7.97
C GLY A 142 -16.15 3.08 9.18
N VAL A 143 -15.78 3.76 10.25
CA VAL A 143 -15.48 3.15 11.56
C VAL A 143 -16.77 2.92 12.32
N TYR A 144 -16.88 1.78 13.00
CA TYR A 144 -18.06 1.37 13.78
C TYR A 144 -17.70 1.16 15.24
N THR A 145 -18.68 1.28 16.13
CA THR A 145 -18.51 1.04 17.58
C THR A 145 -18.09 -0.39 17.94
N ALA A 146 -18.25 -1.35 17.02
CA ALA A 146 -17.82 -2.75 17.10
C ALA A 146 -17.79 -3.34 15.67
N ASP A 147 -17.22 -4.54 15.47
CA ASP A 147 -17.27 -5.20 14.15
C ASP A 147 -18.74 -5.48 13.76
N PRO A 148 -19.28 -4.83 12.71
CA PRO A 148 -20.69 -4.97 12.32
C PRO A 148 -21.04 -6.37 11.81
N ARG A 149 -20.04 -7.19 11.43
CA ARG A 149 -20.25 -8.59 11.02
C ARG A 149 -20.58 -9.49 12.22
N ILE A 150 -20.16 -9.10 13.41
CA ILE A 150 -20.40 -9.83 14.67
C ILE A 150 -21.55 -9.18 15.45
N VAL A 151 -21.51 -7.86 15.61
CA VAL A 151 -22.47 -7.08 16.39
C VAL A 151 -23.38 -6.30 15.45
N ARG A 152 -24.56 -6.85 15.14
CA ARG A 152 -25.52 -6.23 14.20
C ARG A 152 -26.03 -4.85 14.64
N THR A 153 -25.91 -4.52 15.93
CA THR A 153 -26.31 -3.22 16.49
C THR A 153 -25.17 -2.19 16.50
N ALA A 154 -24.00 -2.52 15.94
CA ALA A 154 -22.88 -1.60 15.81
C ALA A 154 -23.32 -0.36 15.03
N ARG A 155 -22.92 0.82 15.51
CA ARG A 155 -23.27 2.10 14.90
C ARG A 155 -22.04 2.72 14.27
N ARG A 156 -22.22 3.38 13.12
CA ARG A 156 -21.15 4.13 12.48
C ARG A 156 -20.78 5.33 13.35
N ILE A 157 -19.49 5.53 13.54
CA ILE A 157 -18.92 6.68 14.23
C ILE A 157 -18.65 7.76 13.17
N PRO A 158 -19.32 8.93 13.22
CA PRO A 158 -19.19 9.93 12.17
C PRO A 158 -17.84 10.67 12.21
N ILE A 159 -17.28 10.87 13.40
CA ILE A 159 -16.01 11.55 13.64
C ILE A 159 -15.34 10.84 14.82
N ILE A 160 -14.06 10.52 14.68
CA ILE A 160 -13.21 9.95 15.72
C ILE A 160 -11.85 10.67 15.69
N SER A 161 -11.27 10.91 16.86
CA SER A 161 -9.93 11.49 16.97
C SER A 161 -8.85 10.42 16.77
N TYR A 162 -7.60 10.83 16.53
CA TYR A 162 -6.49 9.88 16.35
C TYR A 162 -6.13 9.09 17.62
N ASP A 163 -6.46 9.61 18.80
CA ASP A 163 -6.11 9.01 20.11
C ASP A 163 -7.19 8.05 20.66
N GLU A 164 -8.35 7.96 20.00
CA GLU A 164 -9.46 7.04 20.33
C GLU A 164 -9.32 5.68 19.64
#